data_AF-A0A7V5R717-F1
#
_entry.id   AF-A0A7V5R717-F1
#
_cell.length_a   1.000
_cell.length_b   1.000
_cell.length_c   1.000
_cell.angle_alpha   90.00
_cell.angle_beta   90.00
_cell.angle_gamma   90.00
#
_symmetry.space_group_name_H-M   'P 1'
#
loop_
_entity.id
_entity.type
_entity.pdbx_description
1 polymer ?
#
loop_
_entity_poly.entity_id
_entity_poly.type
_entity_poly.pdbx_seq_one_letter_code
_entity_poly.pdbx_strand_id
1 'polypeptide(L)'
;LLSDEVVAHTRECVELPDTSEIKVVDRIRPSVPPDWYKPYEGDARGVSPMAAFGDGYRHHVTGLIHDVMGFPTQKPSEVEEFHLRQTKKISRGFPDIQMTKGYFLDDAETFVIAYGAVARSALSAVQEAREAGIKVGLLQLITLFPFPRRIVAPLLGQCRSVLIPEMNLGQMSREIQRVNQGVCNVVKYNRIDGKFITPREIYGQLIKL
;
A
#
# COMPACT_ATOMS: atom_id res chain seq x y z
N LEU A 1 -5.45 -8.68 -2.19
CA LEU A 1 -5.97 -7.99 -0.98
C LEU A 1 -5.55 -8.82 0.22
N LEU A 2 -5.03 -8.18 1.27
CA LEU A 2 -4.66 -8.87 2.51
C LEU A 2 -5.71 -8.52 3.56
N SER A 3 -6.46 -9.53 4.01
CA SER A 3 -7.35 -9.45 5.15
C SER A 3 -6.80 -10.36 6.25
N ASP A 4 -7.38 -10.26 7.44
CA ASP A 4 -7.06 -11.14 8.57
C ASP A 4 -8.35 -11.78 9.14
N GLU A 5 -8.17 -12.80 9.97
CA GLU A 5 -9.28 -13.54 10.60
C GLU A 5 -10.11 -12.65 11.53
N VAL A 6 -9.49 -11.62 12.14
CA VAL A 6 -10.18 -10.68 13.03
C VAL A 6 -11.27 -9.95 12.27
N VAL A 7 -10.90 -9.37 11.12
CA VAL A 7 -11.85 -8.68 10.23
C VAL A 7 -12.90 -9.66 9.72
N ALA A 8 -12.51 -10.90 9.39
CA ALA A 8 -13.45 -11.90 8.89
C ALA A 8 -14.51 -12.34 9.92
N HIS A 9 -14.19 -12.34 11.21
CA HIS A 9 -15.09 -12.78 12.29
C HIS A 9 -15.75 -11.61 13.04
N THR A 10 -15.27 -10.38 12.86
CA THR A 10 -15.88 -9.18 13.45
C THR A 10 -17.21 -8.88 12.77
N ARG A 11 -18.22 -8.53 13.57
CA ARG A 11 -19.52 -8.05 13.09
C ARG A 11 -19.74 -6.64 13.59
N GLU A 12 -20.12 -5.74 12.70
CA GLU A 12 -20.48 -4.36 13.03
C GLU A 12 -21.58 -3.87 12.08
N CYS A 13 -22.28 -2.81 12.48
CA CYS A 13 -23.15 -2.10 11.56
C CYS A 13 -22.26 -1.25 10.63
N VAL A 14 -22.45 -1.40 9.33
CA VAL A 14 -21.78 -0.59 8.32
C VAL A 14 -22.81 0.15 7.50
N GLU A 15 -22.49 1.38 7.13
CA GLU A 15 -23.21 2.12 6.10
C GLU A 15 -22.50 1.85 4.77
N LEU A 16 -23.23 1.25 3.83
CA LEU A 16 -22.70 1.02 2.50
C LEU A 16 -22.86 2.30 1.68
N PRO A 17 -21.85 2.70 0.89
CA PRO A 17 -21.99 3.84 -0.01
C PRO A 17 -23.06 3.54 -1.06
N ASP A 18 -23.66 4.59 -1.62
CA ASP A 18 -24.58 4.42 -2.74
C ASP A 18 -23.82 3.80 -3.93
N THR A 19 -24.48 2.93 -4.68
CA THR A 19 -23.88 2.30 -5.86
C THR A 19 -23.32 3.29 -6.89
N SER A 20 -23.92 4.49 -6.98
CA SER A 20 -23.46 5.58 -7.84
C SER A 20 -22.14 6.21 -7.38
N GLU A 21 -21.76 6.05 -6.11
CA GLU A 21 -20.47 6.50 -5.56
C GLU A 21 -19.33 5.50 -5.85
N ILE A 22 -19.67 4.27 -6.23
CA ILE A 22 -18.69 3.22 -6.54
C ILE A 22 -18.09 3.45 -7.92
N LYS A 23 -16.88 4.00 -7.95
CA LYS A 23 -16.12 4.18 -9.18
C LYS A 23 -15.60 2.84 -9.72
N VAL A 24 -16.18 2.38 -10.83
CA VAL A 24 -15.64 1.26 -11.62
C VAL A 24 -14.60 1.79 -12.61
N VAL A 25 -13.43 1.17 -12.64
CA VAL A 25 -12.34 1.54 -13.56
C VAL A 25 -12.07 0.35 -14.49
N ASP A 26 -12.41 0.52 -15.76
CA ASP A 26 -12.13 -0.47 -16.79
C ASP A 26 -10.67 -0.40 -17.27
N ARG A 27 -10.17 -1.55 -17.71
CA ARG A 27 -8.87 -1.63 -18.36
C ARG A 27 -8.87 -0.87 -19.69
N ILE A 28 -7.72 -0.29 -20.03
CA ILE A 28 -7.50 0.34 -21.33
C ILE A 28 -7.61 -0.75 -22.41
N ARG A 29 -8.45 -0.53 -23.42
CA ARG A 29 -8.62 -1.42 -24.58
C ARG A 29 -7.86 -0.88 -25.80
N PRO A 30 -7.43 -1.74 -26.72
CA PRO A 30 -6.84 -1.29 -27.98
C PRO A 30 -7.83 -0.47 -28.81
N SER A 31 -7.33 0.56 -29.48
CA SER A 31 -8.08 1.43 -30.39
C SER A 31 -7.56 1.40 -31.84
N VAL A 32 -6.55 0.56 -32.10
CA VAL A 32 -5.87 0.43 -33.40
C VAL A 32 -6.44 -0.77 -34.17
N PRO A 33 -6.29 -0.84 -35.50
CA PRO A 33 -6.61 -2.04 -36.26
C PRO A 33 -5.87 -3.29 -35.73
N PRO A 34 -6.45 -4.51 -35.83
CA PRO A 34 -5.83 -5.73 -35.33
C PRO A 34 -4.40 -5.98 -35.82
N ASP A 35 -4.10 -5.62 -37.07
CA ASP A 35 -2.77 -5.79 -37.68
C ASP A 35 -1.70 -4.87 -37.08
N TRP A 36 -2.11 -3.81 -36.37
CA TRP A 36 -1.21 -2.85 -35.73
C TRP A 36 -1.11 -3.05 -34.22
N TYR A 37 -1.84 -4.03 -33.69
CA TYR A 37 -1.88 -4.27 -32.26
C TYR A 37 -0.59 -4.91 -31.76
N LYS A 38 0.10 -4.17 -30.88
CA LYS A 38 1.27 -4.62 -30.14
C LYS A 38 0.89 -4.83 -28.68
N PRO A 39 0.71 -6.07 -28.21
CA PRO A 39 0.07 -6.36 -26.92
C PRO A 39 0.83 -5.84 -25.70
N TYR A 40 2.14 -5.64 -25.84
CA TYR A 40 3.01 -5.22 -24.75
C TYR A 40 3.65 -3.86 -24.96
N GLU A 41 3.24 -3.10 -25.98
CA GLU A 41 3.62 -1.70 -26.13
C GLU A 41 2.93 -0.89 -25.03
N GLY A 42 3.72 -0.21 -24.19
CA GLY A 42 3.20 0.53 -23.04
C GLY A 42 2.99 2.01 -23.36
N ASP A 43 2.00 2.63 -22.72
CA ASP A 43 1.80 4.08 -22.77
C ASP A 43 2.92 4.85 -22.04
N ALA A 44 2.74 6.17 -21.88
CA ALA A 44 3.66 7.01 -21.12
C ALA A 44 3.86 6.56 -19.66
N ARG A 45 2.96 5.76 -19.09
CA ARG A 45 3.09 5.13 -17.77
C ARG A 45 3.60 3.69 -17.84
N GLY A 46 3.67 3.06 -19.02
CA GLY A 46 4.04 1.66 -19.19
C GLY A 46 2.86 0.69 -19.11
N VAL A 47 1.62 1.19 -19.19
CA VAL A 47 0.40 0.39 -19.25
C VAL A 47 0.09 0.06 -20.70
N SER A 48 0.01 -1.22 -21.04
CA SER A 48 -0.36 -1.67 -22.38
C SER A 48 -1.88 -1.83 -22.50
N PRO A 49 -2.50 -1.38 -23.62
CA PRO A 49 -3.89 -1.69 -23.92
C PRO A 49 -4.11 -3.20 -24.00
N MET A 50 -5.18 -3.70 -23.40
CA MET A 50 -5.48 -5.13 -23.33
C MET A 50 -6.76 -5.45 -24.10
N ALA A 51 -6.63 -6.23 -25.17
CA ALA A 51 -7.76 -6.84 -25.85
C ALA A 51 -8.42 -7.91 -24.97
N ALA A 52 -9.74 -8.08 -25.10
CA ALA A 52 -10.42 -9.27 -24.59
C ALA A 52 -10.35 -10.43 -25.59
N PHE A 53 -10.55 -11.64 -25.11
CA PHE A 53 -10.73 -12.79 -25.99
C PHE A 53 -11.98 -12.61 -26.83
N GLY A 54 -11.86 -12.80 -28.15
CA GLY A 54 -12.96 -12.60 -29.10
C GLY A 54 -13.01 -11.22 -29.75
N ASP A 55 -12.21 -10.25 -29.30
CA ASP A 55 -12.18 -8.89 -29.89
C ASP A 55 -11.47 -8.83 -31.27
N GLY A 56 -11.01 -9.96 -31.81
CA GLY A 56 -10.30 -10.04 -33.09
C GLY A 56 -8.79 -9.72 -33.01
N TYR A 57 -8.29 -9.31 -31.85
CA TYR A 57 -6.87 -9.04 -31.61
C TYR A 57 -6.10 -10.29 -31.22
N ARG A 58 -5.04 -10.60 -31.97
CA ARG A 58 -4.16 -11.74 -31.70
C ARG A 58 -3.03 -11.32 -30.76
N HIS A 59 -2.81 -12.10 -29.71
CA HIS A 59 -1.70 -11.89 -28.80
C HIS A 59 -1.31 -13.18 -28.10
N HIS A 60 -0.03 -13.27 -27.72
CA HIS A 60 0.52 -14.40 -26.99
C HIS A 60 0.73 -14.03 -25.53
N VAL A 61 0.21 -14.85 -24.60
CA VAL A 61 0.39 -14.66 -23.15
C VAL A 61 1.36 -15.72 -22.64
N THR A 62 2.45 -15.28 -22.02
CA THR A 62 3.51 -16.18 -21.54
C THR A 62 4.14 -15.66 -20.26
N GLY A 63 4.71 -16.58 -19.46
CA GLY A 63 5.52 -16.25 -18.29
C GLY A 63 7.01 -16.02 -18.60
N LEU A 64 7.42 -16.22 -19.85
CA LEU A 64 8.79 -15.97 -20.30
C LEU A 64 9.01 -14.47 -20.53
N ILE A 65 10.28 -14.03 -20.46
CA ILE A 65 10.64 -12.72 -20.99
C ILE A 65 10.34 -12.71 -22.49
N HIS A 66 9.67 -11.66 -22.94
CA HIS A 66 9.17 -11.57 -24.30
C HIS A 66 9.32 -10.15 -24.86
N ASP A 67 9.34 -10.07 -26.18
CA ASP A 67 9.33 -8.81 -26.92
C ASP A 67 7.98 -8.09 -26.83
N VAL A 68 7.84 -6.97 -27.53
CA VAL A 68 6.61 -6.16 -27.56
C VAL A 68 5.39 -6.89 -28.16
N MET A 69 5.64 -7.95 -28.94
CA MET A 69 4.61 -8.78 -29.58
C MET A 69 4.19 -9.97 -28.72
N GLY A 70 4.98 -10.32 -27.70
CA GLY A 70 4.73 -11.45 -26.81
C GLY A 70 5.51 -12.70 -27.15
N PHE A 71 6.47 -12.63 -28.07
CA PHE A 71 7.33 -13.76 -28.41
C PHE A 71 8.52 -13.82 -27.45
N PRO A 72 8.86 -15.01 -26.91
CA PRO A 72 10.00 -15.14 -26.00
C PRO A 72 11.30 -14.60 -26.60
N THR A 73 12.07 -13.87 -25.81
CA THR A 73 13.31 -13.23 -26.27
C THR A 73 14.41 -13.30 -25.21
N GLN A 74 15.66 -13.26 -25.68
CA GLN A 74 16.87 -13.10 -24.86
C GLN A 74 17.71 -11.90 -25.31
N LYS A 75 17.24 -11.10 -26.27
CA LYS A 75 17.96 -9.92 -26.75
C LYS A 75 18.06 -8.89 -25.62
N PRO A 76 19.27 -8.46 -25.22
CA PRO A 76 19.43 -7.61 -24.04
C PRO A 76 18.58 -6.33 -24.04
N SER A 77 18.46 -5.65 -25.19
CA SER A 77 17.67 -4.42 -25.30
C SER A 77 16.17 -4.64 -25.07
N GLU A 78 15.61 -5.75 -25.59
CA GLU A 78 14.19 -6.08 -25.42
C GLU A 78 13.91 -6.53 -23.97
N VAL A 79 14.85 -7.25 -23.36
CA VAL A 79 14.80 -7.65 -21.94
C VAL A 79 14.81 -6.40 -21.03
N GLU A 80 15.70 -5.45 -21.30
CA GLU A 80 15.78 -4.18 -20.57
C GLU A 80 14.48 -3.38 -20.70
N GLU A 81 13.98 -3.19 -21.93
CA GLU A 81 12.73 -2.48 -22.18
C GLU A 81 11.55 -3.12 -21.46
N PHE A 82 11.45 -4.46 -21.48
CA PHE A 82 10.43 -5.21 -20.75
C PHE A 82 10.44 -4.87 -19.25
N HIS A 83 11.61 -4.95 -18.61
CA HIS A 83 11.75 -4.68 -17.18
C HIS A 83 11.49 -3.21 -16.83
N LEU A 84 12.02 -2.29 -17.63
CA LEU A 84 11.79 -0.85 -17.45
C LEU A 84 10.32 -0.50 -17.59
N ARG A 85 9.61 -1.03 -18.59
CA ARG A 85 8.16 -0.83 -18.75
C ARG A 85 7.38 -1.32 -17.54
N GLN A 86 7.64 -2.55 -17.08
CA GLN A 86 6.91 -3.14 -15.95
C GLN A 86 7.16 -2.37 -14.65
N THR A 87 8.40 -1.94 -14.40
CA THR A 87 8.76 -1.09 -13.28
C THR A 87 8.13 0.30 -13.40
N LYS A 88 8.11 0.88 -14.60
CA LYS A 88 7.50 2.18 -14.90
C LYS A 88 5.99 2.15 -14.63
N LYS A 89 5.30 1.08 -15.04
CA LYS A 89 3.87 0.86 -14.77
C LYS A 89 3.52 1.01 -13.30
N ILE A 90 4.31 0.39 -12.43
CA ILE A 90 4.08 0.44 -10.98
C ILE A 90 4.52 1.80 -10.41
N SER A 91 5.74 2.24 -10.73
CA SER A 91 6.33 3.46 -10.14
C SER A 91 5.63 4.76 -10.57
N ARG A 92 5.15 4.84 -11.81
CA ARG A 92 4.33 5.97 -12.28
C ARG A 92 2.90 5.93 -11.76
N GLY A 93 2.41 4.75 -11.36
CA GLY A 93 1.12 4.57 -10.71
C GLY A 93 1.15 4.79 -9.19
N PHE A 94 2.31 5.07 -8.57
CA PHE A 94 2.41 5.29 -7.12
C PHE A 94 1.37 6.27 -6.55
N PRO A 95 1.08 7.44 -7.17
CA PRO A 95 0.04 8.34 -6.65
C PRO A 95 -1.35 7.70 -6.56
N ASP A 96 -1.65 6.74 -7.43
CA ASP A 96 -2.95 6.07 -7.51
C ASP A 96 -3.03 4.88 -6.53
N ILE A 97 -1.91 4.22 -6.24
CA ILE A 97 -1.88 2.95 -5.50
C ILE A 97 -1.25 3.03 -4.11
N GLN A 98 -0.51 4.10 -3.77
CA GLN A 98 0.06 4.31 -2.43
C GLN A 98 -0.97 4.90 -1.48
N MET A 99 -1.99 4.11 -1.15
CA MET A 99 -3.12 4.53 -0.35
C MET A 99 -2.80 4.48 1.14
N THR A 100 -3.10 5.57 1.84
CA THR A 100 -2.99 5.70 3.30
C THR A 100 -4.13 6.53 3.85
N LYS A 101 -4.43 6.40 5.14
CA LYS A 101 -5.37 7.27 5.84
C LYS A 101 -4.70 7.88 7.07
N GLY A 102 -4.70 9.20 7.15
CA GLY A 102 -4.12 9.95 8.26
C GLY A 102 -5.19 10.40 9.25
N TYR A 103 -4.85 10.39 10.53
CA TYR A 103 -5.67 10.94 11.61
C TYR A 103 -4.78 11.75 12.56
N PHE A 104 -5.18 12.99 12.85
CA PHE A 104 -4.48 13.89 13.76
C PHE A 104 -2.98 14.01 13.43
N LEU A 105 -2.63 14.17 12.15
CA LEU A 105 -1.22 14.18 11.73
C LEU A 105 -0.55 15.55 11.88
N ASP A 106 -1.31 16.64 11.78
CA ASP A 106 -0.76 17.98 11.58
C ASP A 106 -0.03 18.55 12.80
N ASP A 107 -0.46 18.19 14.01
CA ASP A 107 0.07 18.70 15.28
C ASP A 107 0.72 17.61 16.15
N ALA A 108 0.85 16.39 15.63
CA ALA A 108 1.37 15.26 16.37
C ALA A 108 2.88 15.36 16.61
N GLU A 109 3.31 15.01 17.83
CA GLU A 109 4.73 14.91 18.23
C GLU A 109 5.24 13.46 18.26
N THR A 110 4.29 12.51 18.31
CA THR A 110 4.50 11.05 18.24
C THR A 110 3.50 10.47 17.24
N PHE A 111 3.90 9.43 16.49
CA PHE A 111 2.99 8.75 15.56
C PHE A 111 2.81 7.28 15.90
N VAL A 112 1.65 6.74 15.56
CA VAL A 112 1.43 5.31 15.35
C VAL A 112 1.37 5.05 13.85
N ILE A 113 2.11 4.05 13.36
CA ILE A 113 1.94 3.55 11.98
C ILE A 113 1.43 2.12 12.06
N ALA A 114 0.23 1.87 11.55
CA ALA A 114 -0.44 0.58 11.64
C ALA A 114 -1.17 0.21 10.34
N TYR A 115 -1.55 -1.06 10.22
CA TYR A 115 -2.26 -1.63 9.07
C TYR A 115 -3.10 -2.83 9.50
N GLY A 116 -4.00 -3.30 8.62
CA GLY A 116 -4.92 -4.40 8.92
C GLY A 116 -5.81 -4.12 10.13
N ALA A 117 -6.27 -5.16 10.83
CA ALA A 117 -7.09 -5.01 12.04
C ALA A 117 -6.46 -4.13 13.13
N VAL A 118 -5.12 -4.12 13.25
CA VAL A 118 -4.41 -3.35 14.29
C VAL A 118 -4.64 -1.85 14.13
N ALA A 119 -4.88 -1.35 12.91
CA ALA A 119 -5.14 0.06 12.67
C ALA A 119 -6.39 0.58 13.41
N ARG A 120 -7.41 -0.27 13.60
CA ARG A 120 -8.62 0.11 14.36
C ARG A 120 -8.32 0.25 15.85
N SER A 121 -7.59 -0.70 16.44
CA SER A 121 -7.14 -0.58 17.83
C SER A 121 -6.25 0.65 18.04
N ALA A 122 -5.37 0.92 17.08
CA ALA A 122 -4.49 2.09 17.09
C ALA A 122 -5.28 3.40 17.05
N LEU A 123 -6.33 3.50 16.23
CA LEU A 123 -7.15 4.71 16.15
C LEU A 123 -7.84 5.00 17.47
N SER A 124 -8.43 3.98 18.10
CA SER A 124 -9.06 4.11 19.42
C SER A 124 -8.05 4.55 20.49
N ALA A 125 -6.86 3.96 20.50
CA ALA A 125 -5.79 4.36 21.44
C ALA A 125 -5.30 5.80 21.20
N VAL A 126 -5.22 6.23 19.94
CA VAL A 126 -4.84 7.60 19.56
C VAL A 126 -5.90 8.59 20.01
N GLN A 127 -7.19 8.28 19.86
CA GLN A 127 -8.28 9.13 20.35
C GLN A 127 -8.24 9.28 21.88
N GLU A 128 -8.09 8.17 22.61
CA GLU A 128 -7.95 8.18 24.08
C GLU A 128 -6.73 8.99 24.54
N ALA A 129 -5.59 8.84 23.86
CA ALA A 129 -4.38 9.63 24.14
C ALA A 129 -4.58 11.13 23.86
N ARG A 130 -5.32 11.47 22.80
CA ARG A 130 -5.66 12.86 22.47
C ARG A 130 -6.58 13.49 23.51
N GLU A 131 -7.56 12.76 24.02
CA GLU A 131 -8.42 13.19 25.13
C GLU A 131 -7.62 13.46 26.41
N ALA A 132 -6.54 12.70 26.63
CA ALA A 132 -5.58 12.93 27.71
C ALA A 132 -4.55 14.05 27.44
N GLY A 133 -4.67 14.78 26.32
CA GLY A 133 -3.79 15.89 25.95
C GLY A 133 -2.46 15.49 25.29
N ILE A 134 -2.29 14.22 24.93
CA ILE A 134 -1.08 13.72 24.25
C ILE A 134 -1.21 13.94 22.75
N LYS A 135 -0.25 14.65 22.15
CA LYS A 135 -0.23 14.94 20.71
C LYS A 135 0.27 13.76 19.89
N VAL A 136 -0.62 12.78 19.65
CA VAL A 136 -0.31 11.58 18.86
C VAL A 136 -1.14 11.48 17.57
N GLY A 137 -0.51 11.15 16.46
CA GLY A 137 -1.16 10.92 15.17
C GLY A 137 -1.19 9.44 14.79
N LEU A 138 -2.12 9.04 13.91
CA LEU A 138 -2.14 7.71 13.29
C LEU A 138 -1.99 7.85 11.78
N LEU A 139 -1.00 7.16 11.21
CA LEU A 139 -0.96 6.82 9.80
C LEU A 139 -1.37 5.36 9.60
N GLN A 140 -2.55 5.15 9.04
CA GLN A 140 -3.01 3.84 8.59
C GLN A 140 -2.50 3.56 7.17
N LEU A 141 -1.74 2.48 7.00
CA LEU A 141 -1.34 1.99 5.67
C LEU A 141 -2.47 1.13 5.10
N ILE A 142 -2.97 1.51 3.93
CA ILE A 142 -3.95 0.70 3.17
C ILE A 142 -3.18 -0.17 2.16
N THR A 143 -2.22 0.43 1.47
CA THR A 143 -1.28 -0.28 0.60
C THR A 143 0.04 -0.54 1.32
N LEU A 144 0.43 -1.81 1.44
CA LEU A 144 1.72 -2.20 2.01
C LEU A 144 2.84 -2.20 0.96
N PHE A 145 2.53 -2.66 -0.26
CA PHE A 145 3.42 -2.62 -1.41
C PHE A 145 2.70 -2.02 -2.62
N PRO A 146 3.28 -1.01 -3.29
CA PRO A 146 4.57 -0.38 -3.01
C PRO A 146 4.55 0.51 -1.75
N PHE A 147 5.61 0.44 -0.94
CA PHE A 147 5.69 1.15 0.34
C PHE A 147 5.62 2.69 0.16
N PRO A 148 4.72 3.40 0.87
CA PRO A 148 4.45 4.83 0.69
C PRO A 148 5.53 5.74 1.31
N ARG A 149 6.78 5.61 0.84
CA ARG A 149 7.94 6.37 1.36
C ARG A 149 7.71 7.89 1.38
N ARG A 150 7.04 8.45 0.37
CA ARG A 150 6.79 9.90 0.26
C ARG A 150 5.88 10.44 1.36
N ILE A 151 5.07 9.59 1.98
CA ILE A 151 4.18 9.94 3.09
C ILE A 151 4.86 9.63 4.43
N VAL A 152 5.48 8.45 4.54
CA VAL A 152 6.09 8.01 5.79
C VAL A 152 7.34 8.82 6.17
N ALA A 153 8.25 9.08 5.22
CA ALA A 153 9.53 9.72 5.55
C ALA A 153 9.39 11.14 6.13
N PRO A 154 8.50 12.02 5.61
CA PRO A 154 8.24 13.32 6.24
C PRO A 154 7.71 13.21 7.68
N LEU A 155 6.80 12.28 7.96
CA LEU A 155 6.26 12.10 9.32
C LEU A 155 7.36 11.68 10.30
N LEU A 156 8.24 10.76 9.88
CA LEU A 156 9.40 10.37 10.69
C LEU A 156 10.33 11.56 10.97
N GLY A 157 10.44 12.52 10.05
CA GLY A 157 11.20 13.75 10.28
C GLY A 157 10.54 14.75 11.23
N GLN A 158 9.24 14.59 11.52
CA GLN A 158 8.45 15.52 12.35
C GLN A 158 8.29 15.04 13.80
N CYS A 159 8.43 13.74 14.06
CA CYS A 159 8.24 13.17 15.40
C CYS A 159 9.53 12.73 16.07
N ARG A 160 9.48 12.67 17.40
CA ARG A 160 10.57 12.08 18.21
C ARG A 160 10.55 10.56 18.18
N SER A 161 9.35 10.00 18.24
CA SER A 161 9.11 8.56 18.32
C SER A 161 7.96 8.15 17.42
N VAL A 162 8.06 6.94 16.87
CA VAL A 162 6.98 6.27 16.13
C VAL A 162 6.77 4.87 16.69
N LEU A 163 5.52 4.56 17.03
CA LEU A 163 5.10 3.25 17.48
C LEU A 163 4.56 2.43 16.30
N ILE A 164 5.01 1.19 16.19
CA ILE A 164 4.61 0.27 15.12
C ILE A 164 4.05 -0.99 15.78
N PRO A 165 2.73 -1.01 16.07
CA PRO A 165 2.07 -2.21 16.56
C PRO A 165 1.77 -3.14 15.38
N GLU A 166 2.28 -4.37 15.42
CA GLU A 166 2.01 -5.36 14.38
C GLU A 166 1.89 -6.78 14.94
N MET A 167 0.91 -7.54 14.43
CA MET A 167 0.68 -8.94 14.82
C MET A 167 1.58 -9.91 14.02
N ASN A 168 2.87 -9.60 13.96
CA ASN A 168 3.92 -10.43 13.38
C ASN A 168 5.30 -9.98 13.92
N LEU A 169 6.38 -10.56 13.41
CA LEU A 169 7.76 -10.30 13.87
C LEU A 169 8.44 -9.06 13.25
N GLY A 170 7.70 -8.09 12.73
CA GLY A 170 8.26 -6.81 12.31
C GLY A 170 8.39 -6.63 10.80
N GLN A 171 7.36 -6.98 10.03
CA GLN A 171 7.39 -6.83 8.57
C GLN A 171 7.42 -5.35 8.17
N MET A 172 6.48 -4.54 8.67
CA MET A 172 6.40 -3.13 8.27
C MET A 172 7.39 -2.26 9.01
N SER A 173 7.73 -2.61 10.26
CA SER A 173 8.78 -1.89 10.99
C SER A 173 10.14 -1.96 10.29
N ARG A 174 10.46 -3.01 9.52
CA ARG A 174 11.67 -3.05 8.68
C ARG A 174 11.62 -2.03 7.54
N GLU A 175 10.50 -1.91 6.84
CA GLU A 175 10.34 -0.92 5.78
C GLU A 175 10.37 0.51 6.31
N ILE A 176 9.78 0.74 7.48
CA ILE A 176 9.80 2.04 8.17
C ILE A 176 11.23 2.37 8.61
N GLN A 177 11.95 1.41 9.22
CA GLN A 177 13.37 1.59 9.58
C GLN A 177 14.24 1.91 8.36
N ARG A 178 14.00 1.25 7.22
CA ARG A 178 14.73 1.49 5.97
C ARG A 178 14.59 2.93 5.47
N VAL A 179 13.43 3.57 5.67
CA VAL A 179 13.21 4.98 5.27
C VAL A 179 13.51 5.99 6.38
N ASN A 180 13.58 5.56 7.64
CA ASN A 180 13.84 6.41 8.80
C ASN A 180 15.25 7.02 8.80
N GLN A 181 16.27 6.29 8.34
CA GLN A 181 17.66 6.79 8.33
C GLN A 181 18.18 7.32 9.69
N GLY A 182 17.55 6.91 10.80
CA GLY A 182 17.93 7.29 12.16
C GLY A 182 17.35 8.62 12.66
N VAL A 183 16.42 9.27 11.94
CA VAL A 183 15.88 10.58 12.37
C VAL A 183 14.86 10.48 13.52
N CYS A 184 14.15 9.36 13.61
CA CYS A 184 13.14 9.11 14.65
C CYS A 184 13.44 7.81 15.41
N ASN A 185 13.09 7.78 16.69
CA ASN A 185 13.08 6.55 17.47
C ASN A 185 11.94 5.62 16.99
N VAL A 186 12.29 4.46 16.43
CA VAL A 186 11.30 3.50 15.92
C VAL A 186 11.03 2.42 16.97
N VAL A 187 9.87 2.49 17.61
CA VAL A 187 9.45 1.56 18.66
C VAL A 187 8.53 0.49 18.09
N LYS A 188 8.92 -0.77 18.25
CA LYS A 188 8.15 -1.93 17.77
C LYS A 188 7.29 -2.46 18.91
N TYR A 189 6.04 -2.78 18.61
CA TYR A 189 5.17 -3.54 19.50
C TYR A 189 4.61 -4.74 18.74
N ASN A 190 5.37 -5.83 18.79
CA ASN A 190 5.12 -7.03 18.00
C ASN A 190 4.42 -8.09 18.83
N ARG A 191 3.37 -8.70 18.29
CA ARG A 191 2.61 -9.76 18.96
C ARG A 191 2.40 -10.97 18.04
N ILE A 192 2.64 -12.17 18.56
CA ILE A 192 2.55 -13.43 17.79
C ILE A 192 1.91 -14.58 18.58
N ASP A 193 1.31 -14.28 19.72
CA ASP A 193 0.74 -15.26 20.67
C ASP A 193 -0.73 -15.62 20.34
N GLY A 194 -1.22 -15.26 19.14
CA GLY A 194 -2.59 -15.49 18.71
C GLY A 194 -3.64 -14.57 19.34
N LYS A 195 -3.23 -13.59 20.16
CA LYS A 195 -4.13 -12.58 20.73
C LYS A 195 -4.05 -11.27 19.98
N PHE A 196 -5.14 -10.51 20.01
CA PHE A 196 -5.18 -9.19 19.41
C PHE A 196 -4.41 -8.16 20.21
N ILE A 197 -3.88 -7.18 19.50
CA ILE A 197 -3.36 -5.96 20.11
C ILE A 197 -4.57 -5.07 20.45
N THR A 198 -4.79 -4.81 21.73
CA THR A 198 -5.90 -4.00 22.22
C THR A 198 -5.56 -2.49 22.20
N PRO A 199 -6.56 -1.60 22.16
CA PRO A 199 -6.33 -0.15 22.29
C PRO A 199 -5.56 0.20 23.56
N ARG A 200 -5.91 -0.40 24.69
CA ARG A 200 -5.27 -0.16 25.99
C ARG A 200 -3.79 -0.54 26.00
N GLU A 201 -3.40 -1.61 25.31
CA GLU A 201 -2.00 -1.99 25.16
C GLU A 201 -1.22 -0.95 24.34
N ILE A 202 -1.80 -0.46 23.23
CA ILE A 202 -1.20 0.58 22.40
C ILE A 202 -1.07 1.88 23.20
N TYR A 203 -2.14 2.33 23.87
CA TYR A 203 -2.14 3.49 24.75
C TYR A 203 -1.04 3.38 25.82
N GLY A 204 -0.92 2.21 26.47
CA GLY A 204 0.10 1.93 27.47
C GLY A 204 1.53 1.96 26.92
N GLN A 205 1.74 1.75 25.61
CA GLN A 205 3.04 1.99 24.96
C GLN A 205 3.23 3.48 24.64
N LEU A 206 2.19 4.17 24.18
CA LEU A 206 2.24 5.58 23.82
C LEU A 206 2.64 6.48 24.99
N ILE A 207 2.11 6.23 26.19
CA ILE A 207 2.44 7.01 27.40
C ILE A 207 3.91 6.87 27.87
N LYS A 208 4.65 5.91 27.30
CA LYS A 208 6.07 5.67 27.62
C LYS A 208 7.02 6.38 26.63
N LEU A 209 6.49 6.96 25.56
CA LEU A 209 7.26 7.64 24.49
C LEU A 209 7.40 9.13 24.78
#